data_AF-A0A8F5GZD1-F1
#
_entry.id   AF-A0A8F5GZD1-F1
#
_cell.length_a   1.000
_cell.length_b   1.000
_cell.length_c   1.000
_cell.angle_alpha   90.00
_cell.angle_beta   90.00
_cell.angle_gamma   90.00
#
_symmetry.space_group_name_H-M   'P 1'
#
loop_
_entity.id
_entity.type
_entity.pdbx_description
1 polymer ?
#
loop_
_entity_poly.entity_id
_entity_poly.type
_entity_poly.pdbx_seq_one_letter_code
_entity_poly.pdbx_strand_id
1 'polypeptide(L)'
;MAEDLKKWFNDFLNRISEKIKRGEELSELEMQIVVNYVTNLQLFEHVDRRISDVERNLRDEIRKTREELLANDEKIKQELLKEINNVKGELEKKIEDTRTELKGEIATVKGELEKKIEDTRVDLEKKIEDTRTELKGEIATVKGELEKKIEDTRVDLEKKIEDTRTELKGEIATVKGELEKKIEDTRVDLEKKISEVDSKVDATKSDLGLVAEEVYIGSFVDFLSRVGEKVVNVYRHFEVSVGEIDALVETQNRVYVVEVKMKAEFKDIDSLLVKAKAVAEEYKGKEIVPVLTGSKISKTVRGYAKGYNVMVV
;
A
#
# COMPACT_ATOMS: atom_id res chain seq x y z
N MET A 1 -28.34 153.47 -9.06
CA MET A 1 -27.13 153.77 -9.87
C MET A 1 -27.15 153.11 -11.25
N ALA A 2 -27.19 151.77 -11.37
CA ALA A 2 -27.23 151.14 -12.69
C ALA A 2 -28.56 151.35 -13.45
N GLU A 3 -29.71 151.33 -12.76
CA GLU A 3 -31.03 151.66 -13.34
C GLU A 3 -31.14 153.12 -13.77
N ASP A 4 -30.74 154.05 -12.90
CA ASP A 4 -30.83 155.50 -13.15
C ASP A 4 -29.95 155.93 -14.32
N LEU A 5 -28.74 155.34 -14.43
CA LEU A 5 -27.82 155.58 -15.53
C LEU A 5 -28.36 155.01 -16.85
N LYS A 6 -28.99 153.82 -16.83
CA LYS A 6 -29.68 153.25 -18.00
C LYS A 6 -30.85 154.13 -18.44
N LYS A 7 -31.66 154.64 -17.49
CA LYS A 7 -32.79 155.53 -17.77
C LYS A 7 -32.31 156.85 -18.39
N TRP A 8 -31.32 157.50 -17.77
CA TRP A 8 -30.70 158.71 -18.32
C TRP A 8 -30.14 158.49 -19.72
N PHE A 9 -29.47 157.36 -19.94
CA PHE A 9 -28.88 157.02 -21.23
C PHE A 9 -29.93 156.71 -22.30
N ASN A 10 -31.03 156.03 -21.95
CA ASN A 10 -32.17 155.82 -22.85
C ASN A 10 -32.86 157.14 -23.21
N ASP A 11 -33.06 158.02 -22.24
CA ASP A 11 -33.63 159.36 -22.47
C ASP A 11 -32.71 160.20 -23.36
N PHE A 12 -31.39 160.10 -23.15
CA PHE A 12 -30.37 160.72 -24.01
C PHE A 12 -30.47 160.18 -25.45
N LEU A 13 -30.49 158.86 -25.65
CA LEU A 13 -30.61 158.26 -26.99
C LEU A 13 -31.93 158.64 -27.69
N ASN A 14 -33.04 158.72 -26.95
CA ASN A 14 -34.32 159.18 -27.49
C ASN A 14 -34.25 160.64 -27.95
N ARG A 15 -33.62 161.51 -27.15
CA ARG A 15 -33.40 162.92 -27.53
C ARG A 15 -32.52 163.04 -28.77
N ILE A 16 -31.44 162.26 -28.85
CA ILE A 16 -30.56 162.21 -30.02
C ILE A 16 -31.30 161.71 -31.26
N SER A 17 -32.10 160.64 -31.13
CA SER A 17 -32.91 160.09 -32.21
C SER A 17 -33.87 161.13 -32.79
N GLU A 18 -34.54 161.91 -31.92
CA GLU A 18 -35.41 163.01 -32.34
C GLU A 18 -34.65 164.16 -33.02
N LYS A 19 -33.47 164.55 -32.52
CA LYS A 19 -32.61 165.53 -33.18
C LYS A 19 -32.21 165.09 -34.60
N ILE A 20 -31.76 163.84 -34.75
CA ILE A 20 -31.36 163.27 -36.05
C ILE A 20 -32.56 163.26 -37.02
N LYS A 21 -33.76 162.84 -36.58
CA LYS A 21 -34.97 162.85 -37.42
C LYS A 21 -35.36 164.24 -37.91
N ARG A 22 -35.10 165.28 -37.10
CA ARG A 22 -35.38 166.68 -37.43
C ARG A 22 -34.28 167.34 -38.25
N GLY A 23 -33.16 166.66 -38.48
CA GLY A 23 -32.01 167.19 -39.23
C GLY A 23 -31.13 168.16 -38.43
N GLU A 24 -31.21 168.14 -37.09
CA GLU A 24 -30.37 168.98 -36.22
C GLU A 24 -28.96 168.40 -36.05
N GLU A 25 -27.94 169.26 -36.01
CA GLU A 25 -26.55 168.84 -35.75
C GLU A 25 -26.37 168.38 -34.29
N LEU A 26 -25.58 167.31 -34.10
CA LEU A 26 -25.19 166.83 -32.78
C LEU A 26 -23.97 167.59 -32.28
N SER A 27 -23.93 167.93 -31.00
CA SER A 27 -22.70 168.47 -30.37
C SER A 27 -21.58 167.43 -30.35
N GLU A 28 -20.34 167.87 -30.20
CA GLU A 28 -19.16 166.99 -30.17
C GLU A 28 -19.26 165.90 -29.09
N LEU A 29 -19.71 166.26 -27.88
CA LEU A 29 -19.93 165.30 -26.79
C LEU A 29 -21.09 164.34 -27.09
N GLU A 30 -22.18 164.83 -27.70
CA GLU A 30 -23.29 163.98 -28.13
C GLU A 30 -22.84 162.98 -29.20
N MET A 31 -22.04 163.44 -30.17
CA MET A 31 -21.47 162.61 -31.22
C MET A 31 -20.51 161.56 -30.66
N GLN A 32 -19.63 161.92 -29.71
CA GLN A 32 -18.73 160.97 -29.04
C GLN A 32 -19.50 159.90 -28.27
N ILE A 33 -20.55 160.27 -27.53
CA ILE A 33 -21.37 159.30 -26.78
C ILE A 33 -22.09 158.36 -27.74
N VAL A 34 -22.64 158.88 -28.85
CA VAL A 34 -23.30 158.08 -29.89
C VAL A 34 -22.32 157.12 -30.57
N VAL A 35 -21.14 157.61 -30.96
CA VAL A 35 -20.08 156.78 -31.56
C VAL A 35 -19.66 155.67 -30.59
N ASN A 36 -19.36 155.99 -29.33
CA ASN A 36 -19.01 155.00 -28.31
C ASN A 36 -20.11 153.96 -28.09
N TYR A 37 -21.38 154.38 -28.11
CA TYR A 37 -22.53 153.47 -28.00
C TYR A 37 -22.59 152.51 -29.18
N VAL A 38 -22.50 153.02 -30.41
CA VAL A 38 -22.51 152.21 -31.64
C VAL A 38 -21.33 151.24 -31.66
N THR A 39 -20.12 151.70 -31.30
CA THR A 39 -18.94 150.84 -31.23
C THR A 39 -19.07 149.75 -30.15
N ASN A 40 -19.65 150.05 -28.98
CA ASN A 40 -19.91 149.06 -27.94
C ASN A 40 -20.99 148.04 -28.33
N LEU A 41 -22.03 148.46 -29.06
CA LEU A 41 -23.02 147.54 -29.63
C LEU A 41 -22.38 146.59 -30.64
N GLN A 42 -21.53 147.12 -31.55
CA GLN A 42 -20.76 146.29 -32.48
C GLN A 42 -19.82 145.31 -31.76
N LEU A 43 -19.18 145.74 -30.67
CA LEU A 43 -18.35 144.87 -29.84
C LEU A 43 -19.18 143.78 -29.16
N PHE A 44 -20.36 144.11 -28.62
CA PHE A 44 -21.27 143.14 -28.02
C PHE A 44 -21.73 142.10 -29.03
N GLU A 45 -22.19 142.52 -30.22
CA GLU A 45 -22.54 141.60 -31.31
C GLU A 45 -21.37 140.70 -31.72
N HIS A 46 -20.16 141.25 -31.79
CA HIS A 46 -18.96 140.47 -32.09
C HIS A 46 -18.65 139.44 -30.99
N VAL A 47 -18.73 139.82 -29.71
CA VAL A 47 -18.52 138.92 -28.58
C VAL A 47 -19.59 137.84 -28.53
N ASP A 48 -20.86 138.18 -28.74
CA ASP A 48 -21.97 137.23 -28.76
C ASP A 48 -21.85 136.21 -29.90
N ARG A 49 -21.44 136.67 -31.09
CA ARG A 49 -21.08 135.78 -32.21
C ARG A 49 -19.93 134.85 -31.83
N ARG A 50 -18.85 135.38 -31.24
CA ARG A 50 -17.71 134.55 -30.81
C ARG A 50 -18.07 133.55 -29.72
N ILE A 51 -18.94 133.91 -28.76
CA ILE A 51 -19.45 133.00 -27.73
C ILE A 51 -20.27 131.90 -28.38
N SER A 52 -21.20 132.27 -29.28
CA SER A 52 -22.01 131.32 -30.03
C SER A 52 -21.16 130.34 -30.84
N ASP A 53 -20.11 130.83 -31.50
CA ASP A 53 -19.16 130.01 -32.26
C ASP A 53 -18.38 129.07 -31.33
N VAL A 54 -17.89 129.55 -30.18
CA VAL A 54 -17.18 128.73 -29.19
C VAL A 54 -18.09 127.65 -28.62
N GLU A 55 -19.32 127.98 -28.23
CA GLU A 55 -20.28 126.99 -27.73
C GLU A 55 -20.59 125.93 -28.77
N ARG A 56 -20.77 126.34 -30.04
CA ARG A 56 -21.00 125.41 -31.14
C ARG A 56 -19.80 124.48 -31.33
N ASN A 57 -18.59 125.03 -31.37
CA ASN A 57 -17.35 124.26 -31.51
C ASN A 57 -17.18 123.25 -30.35
N LEU A 58 -17.42 123.67 -29.11
CA LEU A 58 -17.34 122.79 -27.95
C LEU A 58 -18.39 121.68 -28.00
N ARG A 59 -19.63 121.96 -28.40
CA ARG A 59 -20.67 120.93 -28.57
C ARG A 59 -20.26 119.93 -29.65
N ASP A 60 -19.69 120.39 -30.76
CA ASP A 60 -19.22 119.54 -31.84
C ASP A 60 -18.01 118.69 -31.42
N GLU A 61 -17.04 119.24 -30.68
CA GLU A 61 -15.90 118.49 -30.13
C GLU A 61 -16.33 117.44 -29.10
N ILE A 62 -17.25 117.78 -28.19
CA ILE A 62 -17.81 116.83 -27.22
C ILE A 62 -18.55 115.70 -27.95
N ARG A 63 -19.33 116.04 -28.99
CA ARG A 63 -20.03 115.04 -29.79
C ARG A 63 -19.07 114.10 -30.49
N LYS A 64 -18.05 114.63 -31.17
CA LYS A 64 -17.01 113.82 -31.83
C LYS A 64 -16.29 112.91 -30.84
N THR A 65 -15.87 113.44 -29.69
CA THR A 65 -15.19 112.65 -28.65
C THR A 65 -16.08 111.51 -28.14
N ARG A 66 -17.38 111.75 -27.95
CA ARG A 66 -18.34 110.70 -27.54
C ARG A 66 -18.53 109.63 -28.62
N GLU A 67 -18.64 110.04 -29.88
CA GLU A 67 -18.75 109.12 -31.02
C GLU A 67 -17.48 108.25 -31.14
N GLU A 68 -16.29 108.83 -30.97
CA GLU A 68 -15.01 108.11 -30.96
C GLU A 68 -14.90 107.14 -29.76
N LEU A 69 -15.33 107.56 -28.57
CA LEU A 69 -15.31 106.70 -27.38
C LEU A 69 -16.22 105.48 -27.55
N LEU A 70 -17.46 105.70 -28.02
CA LEU A 70 -18.41 104.60 -28.28
C LEU A 70 -17.89 103.64 -29.36
N ALA A 71 -17.25 104.16 -30.41
CA ALA A 71 -16.64 103.34 -31.44
C ALA A 71 -15.47 102.51 -30.89
N ASN A 72 -14.64 103.10 -30.02
CA ASN A 72 -13.55 102.40 -29.35
C ASN A 72 -14.06 101.32 -28.40
N ASP A 73 -15.08 101.60 -27.59
CA ASP A 73 -15.69 100.63 -26.68
C ASP A 73 -16.25 99.42 -27.44
N GLU A 74 -16.95 99.65 -28.55
CA GLU A 74 -17.48 98.58 -29.39
C GLU A 74 -16.35 97.77 -30.05
N LYS A 75 -15.28 98.44 -30.51
CA LYS A 75 -14.11 97.76 -31.06
C LYS A 75 -13.42 96.87 -30.02
N ILE A 76 -13.18 97.38 -28.80
CA ILE A 76 -12.58 96.63 -27.70
C ILE A 76 -13.45 95.42 -27.35
N LYS A 77 -14.77 95.59 -27.28
CA LYS A 77 -15.70 94.50 -27.00
C LYS A 77 -15.63 93.40 -28.08
N GLN A 78 -15.54 93.79 -29.36
CA GLN A 78 -15.40 92.83 -30.46
C GLN A 78 -14.05 92.09 -30.42
N GLU A 79 -12.96 92.79 -30.11
CA GLU A 79 -11.64 92.18 -29.94
C GLU A 79 -11.62 91.19 -28.77
N LEU A 80 -12.18 91.56 -27.61
CA LEU A 80 -12.29 90.68 -26.44
C LEU A 80 -13.14 89.44 -26.74
N LEU A 81 -14.30 89.60 -27.41
CA LEU A 81 -15.13 88.47 -27.81
C LEU A 81 -14.39 87.51 -28.75
N LYS A 82 -13.58 88.06 -29.67
CA LYS A 82 -12.75 87.27 -30.58
C LYS A 82 -11.67 86.50 -29.82
N GLU A 83 -10.97 87.13 -28.89
CA GLU A 83 -9.96 86.48 -28.06
C GLU A 83 -10.56 85.38 -27.18
N ILE A 84 -11.71 85.63 -26.53
CA ILE A 84 -12.42 84.63 -25.73
C ILE A 84 -12.79 83.41 -26.58
N ASN A 85 -13.33 83.63 -27.78
CA ASN A 85 -13.70 82.54 -28.68
C ASN A 85 -12.47 81.76 -29.18
N ASN A 86 -11.36 82.44 -29.45
CA ASN A 86 -10.10 81.78 -29.83
C ASN A 86 -9.58 80.90 -28.69
N VAL A 87 -9.47 81.45 -27.47
CA VAL A 87 -9.02 80.71 -26.28
C VAL A 87 -9.94 79.52 -26.00
N LYS A 88 -11.26 79.70 -26.12
CA LYS A 88 -12.23 78.62 -25.97
C LYS A 88 -11.98 77.50 -26.98
N GLY A 89 -11.80 77.84 -28.26
CA GLY A 89 -11.51 76.86 -29.31
C GLY A 89 -10.19 76.11 -29.10
N GLU A 90 -9.15 76.81 -28.63
CA GLU A 90 -7.86 76.18 -28.28
C GLU A 90 -7.99 75.21 -27.11
N LEU A 91 -8.77 75.57 -26.08
CA LEU A 91 -9.03 74.70 -24.94
C LEU A 91 -9.85 73.47 -25.34
N GLU A 92 -10.90 73.65 -26.14
CA GLU A 92 -11.70 72.53 -26.66
C GLU A 92 -10.83 71.56 -27.48
N LYS A 93 -9.94 72.08 -28.33
CA LYS A 93 -8.98 71.27 -29.08
C LYS A 93 -8.03 70.51 -28.16
N LYS A 94 -7.42 71.17 -27.18
CA LYS A 94 -6.51 70.52 -26.21
C LYS A 94 -7.21 69.41 -25.42
N ILE A 95 -8.48 69.61 -25.04
CA ILE A 95 -9.27 68.60 -24.35
C ILE A 95 -9.49 67.38 -25.24
N GLU A 96 -9.82 67.57 -26.52
CA GLU A 96 -10.04 66.47 -27.46
C GLU A 96 -8.74 65.71 -27.80
N ASP A 97 -7.64 66.44 -27.97
CA ASP A 97 -6.31 65.86 -28.19
C ASP A 97 -5.91 64.99 -26.99
N THR A 98 -6.05 65.50 -25.77
CA THR A 98 -5.77 64.75 -24.53
C THR A 98 -6.67 63.53 -24.38
N ARG A 99 -7.96 63.64 -24.72
CA ARG A 99 -8.90 62.50 -24.71
C ARG A 99 -8.49 61.42 -25.69
N THR A 100 -8.01 61.81 -26.87
CA THR A 100 -7.58 60.88 -27.92
C THR A 100 -6.31 60.16 -27.49
N GLU A 101 -5.34 60.88 -26.93
CA GLU A 101 -4.11 60.32 -26.37
C GLU A 101 -4.41 59.30 -25.26
N LEU A 102 -5.22 59.68 -24.26
CA LEU A 102 -5.61 58.77 -23.17
C LEU A 102 -6.33 57.52 -23.66
N LYS A 103 -7.19 57.63 -24.68
CA LYS A 103 -7.83 56.44 -25.30
C LYS A 103 -6.79 55.52 -25.95
N GLY A 104 -5.77 56.08 -26.59
CA GLY A 104 -4.66 55.33 -27.20
C GLY A 104 -3.80 54.62 -26.14
N GLU A 105 -3.47 55.30 -25.06
CA GLU A 105 -2.74 54.72 -23.93
C GLU A 105 -3.54 53.58 -23.27
N ILE A 106 -4.82 53.79 -23.01
CA ILE A 106 -5.71 52.75 -22.45
C ILE A 106 -5.77 51.53 -23.37
N ALA A 107 -5.89 51.72 -24.68
CA ALA A 107 -5.91 50.63 -25.64
C ALA A 107 -4.59 49.85 -25.66
N THR A 108 -3.46 50.56 -25.56
CA THR A 108 -2.11 49.96 -25.52
C THR A 108 -1.94 49.12 -24.26
N VAL A 109 -2.23 49.69 -23.08
CA VAL A 109 -2.15 48.99 -21.79
C VAL A 109 -3.06 47.77 -21.78
N LYS A 110 -4.28 47.89 -22.33
CA LYS A 110 -5.20 46.76 -22.44
C LYS A 110 -4.62 45.62 -23.29
N GLY A 111 -4.05 45.94 -24.45
CA GLY A 111 -3.40 44.95 -25.31
C GLY A 111 -2.19 44.27 -24.66
N GLU A 112 -1.37 45.03 -23.92
CA GLU A 112 -0.25 44.47 -23.15
C GLU A 112 -0.70 43.53 -22.04
N LEU A 113 -1.79 43.87 -21.33
CA LEU A 113 -2.38 43.01 -20.29
C LEU A 113 -2.97 41.73 -20.89
N GLU A 114 -3.71 41.83 -22.00
CA GLU A 114 -4.25 40.67 -22.73
C GLU A 114 -3.12 39.72 -23.16
N LYS A 115 -2.01 40.27 -23.69
CA LYS A 115 -0.83 39.49 -24.04
C LYS A 115 -0.20 38.81 -22.83
N LYS A 116 0.02 39.54 -21.73
CA LYS A 116 0.59 38.96 -20.50
C LYS A 116 -0.27 37.84 -19.92
N ILE A 117 -1.59 37.98 -20.00
CA ILE A 117 -2.53 36.94 -19.57
C ILE A 117 -2.37 35.69 -20.43
N GLU A 118 -2.31 35.85 -21.76
CA GLU A 118 -2.13 34.73 -22.68
C GLU A 118 -0.77 34.04 -22.49
N ASP A 119 0.32 34.81 -22.40
CA ASP A 119 1.66 34.28 -22.15
C ASP A 119 1.70 33.48 -20.83
N THR A 120 1.08 34.02 -19.76
CA THR A 120 0.97 33.33 -18.46
C THR A 120 0.15 32.04 -18.57
N ARG A 121 -0.93 32.06 -19.34
CA ARG A 121 -1.78 30.89 -19.55
C ARG A 121 -1.02 29.78 -20.27
N VAL A 122 -0.32 30.09 -21.35
CA VAL A 122 0.50 29.14 -22.11
C VAL A 122 1.60 28.54 -21.21
N ASP A 123 2.27 29.37 -20.41
CA ASP A 123 3.30 28.88 -19.47
C ASP A 123 2.72 27.92 -18.41
N LEU A 124 1.53 28.21 -17.89
CA LEU A 124 0.85 27.33 -16.94
C LEU A 124 0.39 26.02 -17.59
N GLU A 125 -0.18 26.07 -18.80
CA GLU A 125 -0.57 24.88 -19.56
C GLU A 125 0.64 23.98 -19.82
N LYS A 126 1.79 24.56 -20.18
CA LYS A 126 3.05 23.83 -20.34
C LYS A 126 3.52 23.18 -19.04
N LYS A 127 3.56 23.93 -17.93
CA LYS A 127 3.95 23.37 -16.61
C LYS A 127 3.05 22.22 -16.17
N ILE A 128 1.75 22.32 -16.45
CA ILE A 128 0.80 21.24 -16.15
C ILE A 128 1.13 19.98 -16.97
N GLU A 129 1.44 20.12 -18.26
CA GLU A 129 1.77 18.97 -19.11
C GLU A 129 3.13 18.35 -18.75
N ASP A 130 4.13 19.17 -18.43
CA ASP A 130 5.43 18.72 -17.94
C ASP A 130 5.27 17.91 -16.63
N THR A 131 4.51 18.44 -15.67
CA THR A 131 4.21 17.76 -14.39
C THR A 131 3.46 16.44 -14.61
N ARG A 132 2.47 16.41 -15.53
CA ARG A 132 1.75 15.19 -15.87
C ARG A 132 2.66 14.13 -16.47
N THR A 133 3.60 14.55 -17.31
CA THR A 133 4.57 13.66 -17.94
C THR A 133 5.53 13.07 -16.90
N GLU A 134 6.05 13.91 -16.00
CA GLU A 134 6.90 13.48 -14.87
C GLU A 134 6.18 12.46 -13.97
N LEU A 135 4.95 12.76 -13.54
CA LEU A 135 4.16 11.85 -12.71
C LEU A 135 3.87 10.52 -13.40
N LYS A 136 3.60 10.50 -14.72
CA LYS A 136 3.46 9.25 -15.48
C LYS A 136 4.75 8.42 -15.45
N GLY A 137 5.91 9.07 -15.57
CA GLY A 137 7.22 8.43 -15.47
C GLY A 137 7.50 7.84 -14.09
N GLU A 138 7.20 8.59 -13.02
CA GLU A 138 7.31 8.11 -11.65
C GLU A 138 6.40 6.90 -11.39
N ILE A 139 5.13 6.96 -11.82
CA ILE A 139 4.18 5.85 -11.69
C ILE A 139 4.69 4.60 -12.42
N ALA A 140 5.23 4.75 -13.63
CA ALA A 140 5.78 3.63 -14.39
C ALA A 140 7.01 3.01 -13.67
N THR A 141 7.86 3.85 -13.09
CA THR A 141 9.04 3.42 -12.32
C THR A 141 8.62 2.63 -11.08
N VAL A 142 7.72 3.18 -10.25
CA VAL A 142 7.20 2.51 -9.06
C VAL A 142 6.52 1.20 -9.41
N LYS A 143 5.75 1.16 -10.50
CA LYS A 143 5.11 -0.08 -10.98
C LYS A 143 6.16 -1.14 -11.32
N GLY A 144 7.21 -0.78 -12.05
CA GLY A 144 8.30 -1.71 -12.38
C GLY A 144 9.06 -2.21 -11.14
N GLU A 145 9.30 -1.35 -10.15
CA GLU A 145 9.93 -1.74 -8.88
C GLU A 145 9.05 -2.72 -8.08
N LEU A 146 7.73 -2.51 -8.06
CA LEU A 146 6.78 -3.40 -7.40
C LEU A 146 6.70 -4.76 -8.12
N GLU A 147 6.63 -4.77 -9.44
CA GLU A 147 6.66 -6.01 -10.24
C GLU A 147 7.93 -6.82 -9.95
N LYS A 148 9.10 -6.15 -9.88
CA LYS A 148 10.36 -6.79 -9.52
C LYS A 148 10.34 -7.36 -8.09
N LYS A 149 9.88 -6.58 -7.11
CA LYS A 149 9.78 -7.06 -5.71
C LYS A 149 8.86 -8.27 -5.57
N ILE A 150 7.75 -8.31 -6.33
CA ILE A 150 6.84 -9.45 -6.36
C ILE A 150 7.55 -10.69 -6.92
N GLU A 151 8.27 -10.55 -8.03
CA GLU A 151 9.02 -11.65 -8.63
C GLU A 151 10.13 -12.16 -7.70
N ASP A 152 10.93 -11.26 -7.12
CA ASP A 152 11.99 -11.61 -6.17
C ASP A 152 11.41 -12.37 -4.96
N THR A 153 10.28 -11.90 -4.41
CA THR A 153 9.58 -12.56 -3.30
C THR A 153 9.07 -13.95 -3.70
N ARG A 154 8.55 -14.09 -4.93
CA ARG A 154 8.06 -15.36 -5.44
C ARG A 154 9.18 -16.39 -5.55
N VAL A 155 10.31 -16.00 -6.14
CA VAL A 155 11.50 -16.86 -6.26
C VAL A 155 12.01 -17.30 -4.89
N ASP A 156 12.07 -16.37 -3.92
CA ASP A 156 12.48 -16.69 -2.54
C ASP A 156 11.52 -17.68 -1.86
N LEU A 157 10.22 -17.54 -2.07
CA LEU A 157 9.22 -18.47 -1.53
C LEU A 157 9.30 -19.84 -2.21
N GLU A 158 9.46 -19.90 -3.53
CA GLU A 158 9.64 -21.15 -4.27
C GLU A 158 10.89 -21.91 -3.78
N LYS A 159 11.99 -21.20 -3.54
CA LYS A 159 13.20 -21.77 -2.94
C LYS A 159 12.96 -22.31 -1.53
N LYS A 160 12.33 -21.53 -0.65
CA LYS A 160 12.01 -22.00 0.72
C LYS A 160 11.12 -23.24 0.73
N ILE A 161 10.17 -23.32 -0.20
CA ILE A 161 9.31 -24.50 -0.35
C ILE A 161 10.13 -25.72 -0.76
N GLU A 162 11.06 -25.57 -1.70
CA GLU A 162 11.90 -26.68 -2.15
C GLU A 162 12.90 -27.14 -1.09
N ASP A 163 13.50 -26.20 -0.36
CA ASP A 163 14.37 -26.49 0.79
C ASP A 163 13.60 -27.29 1.85
N THR A 164 12.41 -26.83 2.23
CA THR A 164 11.52 -27.52 3.19
C THR A 164 11.14 -28.92 2.70
N ARG A 165 10.82 -29.09 1.41
CA ARG A 165 10.51 -30.41 0.83
C ARG A 165 11.71 -31.35 0.90
N THR A 166 12.90 -30.83 0.67
CA THR A 166 14.15 -31.61 0.72
C THR A 166 14.44 -32.06 2.14
N GLU A 167 14.31 -31.16 3.12
CA GLU A 167 14.44 -31.46 4.54
C GLU A 167 13.46 -32.54 4.99
N LEU A 168 12.16 -32.39 4.69
CA LEU A 168 11.14 -33.38 5.03
C LEU A 168 11.39 -34.76 4.39
N LYS A 169 11.88 -34.81 3.14
CA LYS A 169 12.28 -36.08 2.51
C LYS A 169 13.42 -36.75 3.28
N GLY A 170 14.39 -35.97 3.75
CA GLY A 170 15.50 -36.46 4.57
C GLY A 170 15.06 -36.99 5.93
N GLU A 171 14.16 -36.27 6.61
CA GLU A 171 13.57 -36.72 7.87
C GLU A 171 12.77 -38.03 7.69
N ILE A 172 11.94 -38.12 6.65
CA ILE A 172 11.18 -39.34 6.34
C ILE A 172 12.12 -40.52 6.07
N ALA A 173 13.19 -40.32 5.31
CA ALA A 173 14.18 -41.36 5.04
C ALA A 173 14.87 -41.84 6.33
N THR A 174 15.19 -40.91 7.23
CA THR A 174 15.79 -41.22 8.54
C THR A 174 14.84 -42.04 9.39
N VAL A 175 13.60 -41.59 9.56
CA VAL A 175 12.56 -42.31 10.33
C VAL A 175 12.30 -43.70 9.75
N LYS A 176 12.26 -43.82 8.42
CA LYS A 176 12.12 -45.12 7.75
C LYS A 176 13.26 -46.06 8.08
N GLY A 177 14.51 -45.59 8.03
CA GLY A 177 15.69 -46.40 8.39
C GLY A 177 15.70 -46.82 9.86
N GLU A 178 15.29 -45.93 10.77
CA GLU A 178 15.15 -46.26 12.19
C GLU A 178 14.07 -47.33 12.44
N LEU A 179 12.94 -47.25 11.73
CA LEU A 179 11.88 -48.26 11.80
C LEU A 179 12.35 -49.61 11.24
N GLU A 180 13.01 -49.62 10.09
CA GLU A 180 13.59 -50.84 9.49
C GLU A 180 14.56 -51.51 10.47
N LYS A 181 15.44 -50.73 11.12
CA LYS A 181 16.36 -51.26 12.13
C LYS A 181 15.62 -51.83 13.35
N LYS A 182 14.63 -51.12 13.89
CA LYS A 182 13.83 -51.62 15.05
C LYS A 182 13.09 -52.92 14.71
N ILE A 183 12.58 -53.04 13.49
CA ILE A 183 11.93 -54.26 13.01
C ILE A 183 12.95 -55.41 12.98
N GLU A 184 14.14 -55.17 12.44
CA GLU A 184 15.20 -56.18 12.38
C GLU A 184 15.68 -56.59 13.78
N ASP A 185 15.95 -55.63 14.66
CA ASP A 185 16.33 -55.89 16.06
C ASP A 185 15.26 -56.73 16.78
N THR A 186 13.98 -56.38 16.60
CA THR A 186 12.85 -57.15 17.16
C THR A 186 12.78 -58.56 16.59
N ARG A 187 13.04 -58.73 15.29
CA ARG A 187 13.04 -60.03 14.62
C ARG A 187 14.15 -60.92 15.18
N VAL A 188 15.37 -60.40 15.30
CA VAL A 188 16.51 -61.14 15.88
C VAL A 188 16.23 -61.55 17.32
N ASP A 189 15.67 -60.65 18.13
CA ASP A 189 15.28 -60.96 19.52
C ASP A 189 14.23 -62.06 19.59
N LEU A 190 13.25 -62.06 18.68
CA LEU A 190 12.24 -63.11 18.58
C LEU A 190 12.84 -64.44 18.15
N GLU A 191 13.71 -64.46 17.14
CA GLU A 191 14.42 -65.67 16.68
C GLU A 191 15.24 -66.29 17.82
N LYS A 192 15.94 -65.46 18.61
CA LYS A 192 16.66 -65.92 19.80
C LYS A 192 15.74 -66.53 20.85
N LYS A 193 14.62 -65.85 21.19
CA LYS A 193 13.64 -66.38 22.16
C LYS A 193 13.02 -67.70 21.70
N ILE A 194 12.75 -67.85 20.41
CA ILE A 194 12.24 -69.11 19.85
C ILE A 194 13.27 -70.23 20.04
N SER A 195 14.54 -69.99 19.72
CA SER A 195 15.61 -70.98 19.92
C SER A 195 15.80 -71.37 21.40
N GLU A 196 15.70 -70.40 22.32
CA GLU A 196 15.71 -70.67 23.77
C GLU A 196 14.51 -71.53 24.21
N VAL A 197 13.33 -71.26 23.65
CA VAL A 197 12.12 -72.06 23.91
C VAL A 197 12.27 -73.47 23.35
N ASP A 198 12.77 -73.64 22.13
CA ASP A 198 13.01 -74.96 21.52
C ASP A 198 13.98 -75.79 22.37
N SER A 199 15.07 -75.17 22.84
CA SER A 199 16.04 -75.82 23.73
C SER A 199 15.41 -76.27 25.04
N LYS A 200 14.55 -75.44 25.65
CA LYS A 200 13.80 -75.80 26.86
C LYS A 200 12.78 -76.91 26.61
N VAL A 201 12.11 -76.89 25.46
CA VAL A 201 11.16 -77.93 25.06
C VAL A 201 11.88 -79.26 24.90
N ASP A 202 13.04 -79.28 24.26
CA ASP A 202 13.81 -80.51 24.06
C ASP A 202 14.39 -81.04 25.38
N ALA A 203 14.89 -80.16 26.26
CA ALA A 203 15.29 -80.55 27.62
C ALA A 203 14.11 -81.16 28.40
N THR A 204 12.93 -80.51 28.35
CA THR A 204 11.72 -81.00 29.03
C THR A 204 11.27 -82.35 28.47
N LYS A 205 11.33 -82.57 27.15
CA LYS A 205 11.04 -83.87 26.54
C LYS A 205 12.00 -84.96 27.03
N SER A 206 13.29 -84.64 27.15
CA SER A 206 14.30 -85.56 27.68
C SER A 206 14.00 -85.94 29.14
N ASP A 207 13.76 -84.94 29.99
CA ASP A 207 13.42 -85.15 31.41
C ASP A 207 12.15 -85.98 31.58
N LEU A 208 11.12 -85.73 30.76
CA LEU A 208 9.90 -86.52 30.74
C LEU A 208 10.14 -87.97 30.32
N GLY A 209 11.10 -88.23 29.42
CA GLY A 209 11.54 -89.56 29.04
C GLY A 209 12.07 -90.35 30.24
N LEU A 210 13.02 -89.75 30.99
CA LEU A 210 13.60 -90.35 32.19
C LEU A 210 12.56 -90.62 33.29
N VAL A 211 11.65 -89.68 33.53
CA VAL A 211 10.57 -89.87 34.52
C VAL A 211 9.60 -90.97 34.07
N ALA A 212 9.29 -91.03 32.76
CA ALA A 212 8.45 -92.11 32.23
C ALA A 212 9.12 -93.47 32.45
N GLU A 213 10.41 -93.60 32.16
CA GLU A 213 11.18 -94.82 32.43
C GLU A 213 11.06 -95.23 33.90
N GLU A 214 11.29 -94.31 34.83
CA GLU A 214 11.20 -94.59 36.26
C GLU A 214 9.81 -95.07 36.69
N VAL A 215 8.76 -94.39 36.26
CA VAL A 215 7.37 -94.72 36.61
C VAL A 215 6.94 -96.06 36.02
N TYR A 216 7.23 -96.32 34.74
CA TYR A 216 6.79 -97.54 34.07
C TYR A 216 7.57 -98.76 34.53
N ILE A 217 8.88 -98.65 34.75
CA ILE A 217 9.68 -99.75 35.29
C ILE A 217 9.25 -100.04 36.74
N GLY A 218 9.05 -99.02 37.58
CA GLY A 218 8.52 -99.18 38.93
C GLY A 218 7.16 -99.90 38.94
N SER A 219 6.24 -99.45 38.08
CA SER A 219 4.92 -100.08 37.91
C SER A 219 5.01 -101.53 37.45
N PHE A 220 5.97 -101.85 36.58
CA PHE A 220 6.20 -103.21 36.10
C PHE A 220 6.77 -104.12 37.21
N VAL A 221 7.71 -103.62 38.01
CA VAL A 221 8.25 -104.34 39.17
C VAL A 221 7.16 -104.61 40.21
N ASP A 222 6.29 -103.64 40.48
CA ASP A 222 5.11 -103.81 41.33
C ASP A 222 4.14 -104.86 40.76
N PHE A 223 3.92 -104.85 39.45
CA PHE A 223 3.11 -105.85 38.76
C PHE A 223 3.69 -107.26 38.96
N LEU A 224 5.00 -107.45 38.75
CA LEU A 224 5.68 -108.73 38.96
C LEU A 224 5.49 -109.23 40.40
N SER A 225 5.65 -108.34 41.38
CA SER A 225 5.45 -108.66 42.79
C SER A 225 4.01 -109.12 43.09
N ARG A 226 3.00 -108.49 42.46
CA ARG A 226 1.58 -108.86 42.62
C ARG A 226 1.23 -110.21 41.99
N VAL A 227 1.90 -110.59 40.90
CA VAL A 227 1.69 -111.89 40.23
C VAL A 227 2.55 -113.01 40.82
N GLY A 228 3.27 -112.74 41.92
CA GLY A 228 4.04 -113.73 42.67
C GLY A 228 5.45 -113.99 42.11
N GLU A 229 5.94 -113.18 41.16
CA GLU A 229 7.32 -113.22 40.68
C GLU A 229 8.21 -112.45 41.67
N LYS A 230 9.11 -113.16 42.38
CA LYS A 230 10.04 -112.51 43.31
C LYS A 230 11.21 -111.88 42.55
N VAL A 231 11.22 -110.55 42.48
CA VAL A 231 12.31 -109.77 41.88
C VAL A 231 13.57 -109.88 42.76
N VAL A 232 14.67 -110.26 42.13
CA VAL A 232 15.99 -110.42 42.76
C VAL A 232 16.83 -109.17 42.56
N ASN A 233 16.87 -108.64 41.33
CA ASN A 233 17.55 -107.39 41.04
C ASN A 233 16.87 -106.62 39.90
N VAL A 234 17.04 -105.31 39.91
CA VAL A 234 16.59 -104.41 38.85
C VAL A 234 17.78 -103.56 38.43
N TYR A 235 18.27 -103.79 37.23
CA TYR A 235 19.31 -102.98 36.63
C TYR A 235 18.66 -101.96 35.70
N ARG A 236 18.98 -100.69 35.88
CA ARG A 236 18.54 -99.60 34.99
C ARG A 236 19.63 -99.29 33.98
N HIS A 237 19.25 -98.83 32.79
CA HIS A 237 20.21 -98.44 31.75
C HIS A 237 21.25 -99.54 31.50
N PHE A 238 20.77 -100.78 31.31
CA PHE A 238 21.63 -101.96 31.23
C PHE A 238 22.20 -102.08 29.81
N GLU A 239 23.53 -101.95 29.69
CA GLU A 239 24.22 -102.11 28.40
C GLU A 239 24.30 -103.57 27.98
N VAL A 240 23.92 -103.84 26.73
CA VAL A 240 24.19 -105.10 26.03
C VAL A 240 24.95 -104.83 24.73
N SER A 241 25.50 -105.89 24.12
CA SER A 241 26.28 -105.83 22.89
C SER A 241 25.60 -105.12 21.70
N VAL A 242 24.27 -105.00 21.73
CA VAL A 242 23.43 -104.42 20.68
C VAL A 242 22.75 -103.11 21.10
N GLY A 243 23.07 -102.55 22.26
CA GLY A 243 22.56 -101.27 22.77
C GLY A 243 22.19 -101.28 24.24
N GLU A 244 21.65 -100.18 24.74
CA GLU A 244 21.17 -100.05 26.12
C GLU A 244 19.71 -100.49 26.25
N ILE A 245 19.35 -101.13 27.37
CA ILE A 245 17.97 -101.49 27.73
C ILE A 245 17.55 -100.64 28.94
N ASP A 246 16.33 -100.08 28.90
CA ASP A 246 15.84 -99.18 29.94
C ASP A 246 15.83 -99.85 31.32
N ALA A 247 15.40 -101.12 31.40
CA ALA A 247 15.70 -101.97 32.55
C ALA A 247 15.82 -103.46 32.25
N LEU A 248 16.68 -104.12 33.01
CA LEU A 248 16.73 -105.58 33.13
C LEU A 248 16.25 -105.98 34.52
N VAL A 249 15.11 -106.67 34.59
CA VAL A 249 14.52 -107.15 35.85
C VAL A 249 14.76 -108.64 35.98
N GLU A 250 15.63 -109.02 36.90
CA GLU A 250 15.98 -110.41 37.16
C GLU A 250 15.10 -110.97 38.27
N THR A 251 14.40 -112.06 38.00
CA THR A 251 13.66 -112.85 38.99
C THR A 251 14.37 -114.17 39.25
N GLN A 252 13.80 -115.02 40.10
CA GLN A 252 14.38 -116.33 40.41
C GLN A 252 14.51 -117.22 39.17
N ASN A 253 13.52 -117.18 38.27
CA ASN A 253 13.42 -118.10 37.13
C ASN A 253 13.49 -117.40 35.76
N ARG A 254 13.29 -116.08 35.73
CA ARG A 254 13.17 -115.29 34.50
C ARG A 254 14.03 -114.04 34.54
N VAL A 255 14.32 -113.52 33.37
CA VAL A 255 14.89 -112.19 33.18
C VAL A 255 14.00 -111.43 32.23
N TYR A 256 13.48 -110.29 32.68
CA TYR A 256 12.65 -109.42 31.88
C TYR A 256 13.48 -108.30 31.30
N VAL A 257 13.44 -108.16 29.98
CA VAL A 257 14.12 -107.10 29.23
C VAL A 257 13.08 -106.03 28.95
N VAL A 258 13.13 -104.94 29.70
CA VAL A 258 12.07 -103.92 29.73
C VAL A 258 12.50 -102.70 28.93
N GLU A 259 11.69 -102.36 27.94
CA GLU A 259 11.79 -101.11 27.20
C GLU A 259 10.54 -100.26 27.46
N VAL A 260 10.77 -99.01 27.82
CA VAL A 260 9.76 -97.98 28.04
C VAL A 260 9.68 -97.08 26.81
N LYS A 261 8.46 -96.88 26.31
CA LYS A 261 8.21 -95.94 25.21
C LYS A 261 7.01 -95.06 25.52
N MET A 262 7.23 -93.74 25.58
CA MET A 262 6.13 -92.77 25.67
C MET A 262 5.14 -92.91 24.51
N LYS A 263 5.65 -93.21 23.31
CA LYS A 263 4.87 -93.58 22.13
C LYS A 263 5.59 -94.69 21.37
N ALA A 264 5.04 -95.90 21.43
CA ALA A 264 5.67 -97.07 20.81
C ALA A 264 5.33 -97.20 19.31
N GLU A 265 6.32 -97.61 18.53
CA GLU A 265 6.26 -97.92 17.11
C GLU A 265 6.73 -99.38 16.86
N PHE A 266 6.48 -99.92 15.66
CA PHE A 266 6.88 -101.30 15.35
C PHE A 266 8.39 -101.53 15.46
N LYS A 267 9.20 -100.54 15.05
CA LYS A 267 10.66 -100.59 15.18
C LYS A 267 11.15 -100.76 16.63
N ASP A 268 10.39 -100.27 17.61
CA ASP A 268 10.76 -100.38 19.03
C ASP A 268 10.64 -101.83 19.49
N ILE A 269 9.66 -102.56 18.96
CA ILE A 269 9.48 -104.00 19.20
C ILE A 269 10.62 -104.78 18.55
N ASP A 270 10.93 -104.48 17.29
CA ASP A 270 12.03 -105.14 16.58
C ASP A 270 13.37 -104.94 17.31
N SER A 271 13.64 -103.71 17.75
CA SER A 271 14.82 -103.38 18.55
C SER A 271 14.84 -104.12 19.89
N LEU A 272 13.72 -104.12 20.62
CA LEU A 272 13.57 -104.84 21.89
C LEU A 272 13.84 -106.34 21.73
N LEU A 273 13.34 -106.96 20.66
CA LEU A 273 13.58 -108.38 20.38
C LEU A 273 15.07 -108.68 20.13
N VAL A 274 15.78 -107.78 19.44
CA VAL A 274 17.23 -107.91 19.23
C VAL A 274 17.98 -107.79 20.55
N LYS A 275 17.65 -106.79 21.38
CA LYS A 275 18.22 -106.63 22.74
C LYS A 275 17.96 -107.86 23.62
N ALA A 276 16.73 -108.37 23.62
CA ALA A 276 16.36 -109.53 24.41
C ALA A 276 17.11 -110.80 24.01
N LYS A 277 17.40 -110.99 22.71
CA LYS A 277 18.26 -112.09 22.25
C LYS A 277 19.68 -111.96 22.77
N ALA A 278 20.26 -110.77 22.77
CA ALA A 278 21.61 -110.55 23.32
C ALA A 278 21.66 -110.88 24.82
N VAL A 279 20.65 -110.47 25.61
CA VAL A 279 20.54 -110.86 27.02
C VAL A 279 20.44 -112.37 27.21
N ALA A 280 19.73 -113.07 26.30
CA ALA A 280 19.60 -114.53 26.35
C ALA A 280 20.93 -115.28 26.19
N GLU A 281 21.88 -114.70 25.45
CA GLU A 281 23.21 -115.29 25.29
C GLU A 281 24.06 -115.19 26.57
N GLU A 282 23.85 -114.13 27.36
CA GLU A 282 24.57 -113.87 28.61
C GLU A 282 23.97 -114.60 29.82
N TYR A 283 22.63 -114.70 29.92
CA TYR A 283 21.91 -115.29 31.06
C TYR A 283 21.47 -116.75 30.79
N LYS A 284 22.44 -117.63 30.53
CA LYS A 284 22.19 -119.04 30.22
C LYS A 284 21.55 -119.77 31.42
N GLY A 285 20.27 -120.11 31.29
CA GLY A 285 19.52 -120.89 32.30
C GLY A 285 18.29 -120.19 32.88
N LYS A 286 18.01 -118.94 32.51
CA LYS A 286 16.76 -118.24 32.83
C LYS A 286 15.95 -117.96 31.57
N GLU A 287 14.62 -118.00 31.67
CA GLU A 287 13.73 -117.63 30.56
C GLU A 287 13.76 -116.11 30.36
N ILE A 288 14.08 -115.67 29.14
CA ILE A 288 14.10 -114.24 28.81
C ILE A 288 12.75 -113.80 28.27
N VAL A 289 12.18 -112.77 28.89
CA VAL A 289 10.88 -112.21 28.49
C VAL A 289 11.07 -110.75 28.06
N PRO A 290 10.94 -110.44 26.76
CA PRO A 290 10.91 -109.05 26.31
C PRO A 290 9.61 -108.37 26.77
N VAL A 291 9.74 -107.19 27.36
CA VAL A 291 8.64 -106.39 27.91
C VAL A 291 8.66 -105.01 27.28
N LEU A 292 7.57 -104.64 26.62
CA LEU A 292 7.32 -103.28 26.17
C LEU A 292 6.30 -102.65 27.12
N THR A 293 6.67 -101.56 27.77
CA THR A 293 5.74 -100.79 28.60
C THR A 293 5.78 -99.30 28.23
N GLY A 294 4.79 -98.53 28.66
CA GLY A 294 4.74 -97.09 28.38
C GLY A 294 3.34 -96.54 28.18
N SER A 295 3.27 -95.25 27.86
CA SER A 295 2.00 -94.49 27.85
C SER A 295 1.12 -94.79 26.65
N LYS A 296 1.68 -94.69 25.43
CA LYS A 296 0.91 -94.77 24.19
C LYS A 296 1.39 -95.93 23.32
N ILE A 297 0.87 -97.11 23.62
CA ILE A 297 1.06 -98.33 22.82
C ILE A 297 -0.25 -98.64 22.09
N SER A 298 -0.28 -98.47 20.77
CA SER A 298 -1.48 -98.66 19.96
C SER A 298 -1.90 -100.13 19.91
N LYS A 299 -3.18 -100.41 19.60
CA LYS A 299 -3.69 -101.79 19.46
C LYS A 299 -2.91 -102.59 18.41
N THR A 300 -2.46 -101.94 17.33
CA THR A 300 -1.68 -102.58 16.26
C THR A 300 -0.29 -102.97 16.75
N VAL A 301 0.41 -102.06 17.46
CA VAL A 301 1.72 -102.32 18.06
C VAL A 301 1.61 -103.42 19.13
N ARG A 302 0.57 -103.39 19.97
CA ARG A 302 0.27 -104.48 20.93
C ARG A 302 0.06 -105.83 20.25
N GLY A 303 -0.69 -105.85 19.16
CA GLY A 303 -0.93 -107.06 18.37
C GLY A 303 0.36 -107.61 17.77
N TYR A 304 1.21 -106.73 17.24
CA TYR A 304 2.53 -107.09 16.71
C TYR A 304 3.43 -107.67 17.81
N ALA A 305 3.56 -106.98 18.95
CA ALA A 305 4.34 -107.42 20.11
C ALA A 305 3.92 -108.83 20.58
N LYS A 306 2.60 -109.04 20.73
CA LYS A 306 2.05 -110.34 21.14
C LYS A 306 2.39 -111.46 20.16
N GLY A 307 2.43 -111.16 18.86
CA GLY A 307 2.82 -112.12 17.82
C GLY A 307 4.24 -112.66 17.97
N TYR A 308 5.13 -111.93 18.66
CA TYR A 308 6.52 -112.30 18.91
C TYR A 308 6.82 -112.60 20.38
N ASN A 309 5.79 -112.92 21.17
CA ASN A 309 5.89 -113.17 22.61
C ASN A 309 6.53 -112.01 23.41
N VAL A 310 6.38 -110.78 22.92
CA VAL A 310 6.70 -109.58 23.70
C VAL A 310 5.53 -109.28 24.62
N MET A 311 5.81 -109.26 25.91
CA MET A 311 4.87 -108.87 26.94
C MET A 311 4.62 -107.37 26.84
N VAL A 312 3.34 -106.96 26.78
CA VAL A 312 2.99 -105.55 26.81
C VAL A 312 2.25 -105.23 28.09
N VAL A 313 2.77 -104.28 28.86
CA VAL A 313 2.23 -103.82 30.14
C VAL A 313 1.84 -102.36 30.05
#